data_AF-A0A3R6NYK4-F1
#
_entry.id   AF-A0A3R6NYK4-F1
#
_cell.length_a   1.000
_cell.length_b   1.000
_cell.length_c   1.000
_cell.angle_alpha   90.00
_cell.angle_beta   90.00
_cell.angle_gamma   90.00
#
_symmetry.space_group_name_H-M   'P 1'
#
loop_
_entity.id
_entity.type
_entity.pdbx_description
1 polymer ?
#
loop_
_entity_poly.entity_id
_entity_poly.type
_entity_poly.pdbx_seq_one_letter_code
_entity_poly.pdbx_strand_id
1 'polypeptide(L)' 'MTSKNGTPELISLLQYMKDTRSDNPNILCWDNRLTQIDEVVKEVKQSEEWEAVQMSILSIGMERGQKIGEALG' A
#
# COMPACT_ATOMS: atom_id res chain seq x y z
N MET A 1 -3.05 -14.68 1.04
CA MET A 1 -2.30 -15.65 0.21
C MET A 1 -0.88 -15.81 0.75
N THR A 2 -0.64 -16.78 1.62
CA THR A 2 0.69 -17.02 2.22
C THR A 2 1.25 -18.28 1.59
N SER A 3 1.48 -18.27 0.28
CA SER A 3 2.15 -19.41 -0.36
C SER A 3 3.60 -19.43 0.09
N LYS A 4 3.99 -20.48 0.81
CA LYS A 4 5.39 -20.78 1.15
C LYS A 4 6.04 -21.73 0.14
N ASN A 5 5.28 -22.17 -0.87
CA ASN A 5 5.75 -23.06 -1.93
C ASN A 5 5.90 -22.23 -3.21
N GLY A 6 7.14 -21.94 -3.58
CA GLY A 6 7.51 -21.11 -4.72
C GLY A 6 8.96 -20.68 -4.63
N THR A 7 9.48 -20.05 -5.68
CA THR A 7 10.84 -19.50 -5.63
C THR A 7 10.89 -18.30 -4.68
N PRO A 8 12.01 -18.05 -3.98
CA PRO A 8 12.14 -16.92 -3.06
C PRO A 8 11.77 -15.57 -3.69
N GLU A 9 12.06 -15.40 -4.98
CA GLU A 9 11.77 -14.20 -5.75
C GLU A 9 10.27 -14.02 -5.97
N LEU A 10 9.54 -15.09 -6.29
CA LEU A 10 8.08 -15.03 -6.46
C LEU A 10 7.39 -14.74 -5.13
N ILE A 11 7.85 -15.39 -4.05
CA ILE A 11 7.29 -15.15 -2.71
C ILE A 11 7.52 -13.69 -2.32
N SER A 12 8.74 -13.16 -2.53
CA SER A 12 9.10 -11.78 -2.24
C SER A 12 8.25 -10.78 -3.03
N LEU A 13 8.05 -11.03 -4.34
CA LEU A 13 7.16 -10.24 -5.18
C LEU A 13 5.73 -10.21 -4.62
N LEU A 14 5.18 -11.38 -4.28
CA LEU A 14 3.83 -11.48 -3.73
C LEU A 14 3.69 -10.79 -2.37
N GLN A 15 4.72 -10.80 -1.54
CA GLN A 15 4.70 -10.08 -0.26
C GLN A 15 4.81 -8.57 -0.46
N TYR A 16 5.64 -8.12 -1.41
CA TYR A 16 5.75 -6.71 -1.77
C TYR A 16 4.44 -6.16 -2.35
N MET A 17 3.72 -6.93 -3.17
CA MET A 17 2.42 -6.50 -3.70
C MET A 17 1.34 -6.32 -2.61
N LYS A 18 1.43 -7.06 -1.49
CA LYS A 18 0.51 -6.86 -0.36
C LYS A 18 0.87 -5.65 0.48
N ASP A 19 2.16 -5.44 0.67
CA ASP A 19 2.72 -4.38 1.49
C ASP A 19 3.95 -3.82 0.76
N THR A 20 3.71 -2.73 0.04
CA THR A 20 4.65 -2.07 -0.89
C THR A 20 5.69 -1.23 -0.16
N ARG A 21 5.99 -1.56 1.10
CA ARG A 21 7.06 -0.95 1.85
C ARG A 21 8.37 -1.67 1.56
N SER A 22 9.41 -0.90 1.30
CA SER A 22 10.76 -1.41 1.05
C SER A 22 11.38 -2.10 2.27
N ASP A 23 10.91 -1.78 3.48
CA ASP A 23 11.36 -2.39 4.75
C ASP A 23 10.48 -3.58 5.20
N ASN A 24 9.62 -4.11 4.32
CA ASN A 24 8.72 -5.21 4.65
C ASN A 24 9.51 -6.47 5.07
N PRO A 25 9.41 -6.92 6.33
CA PRO A 25 10.22 -8.03 6.86
C PRO A 25 9.84 -9.39 6.26
N ASN A 26 8.75 -9.46 5.50
CA ASN A 26 8.30 -10.69 4.83
C ASN A 26 8.95 -10.89 3.44
N ILE A 27 9.73 -9.92 2.96
CA ILE A 27 10.50 -10.03 1.72
C ILE A 27 11.72 -10.91 1.99
N LEU A 28 11.85 -12.00 1.23
CA LEU A 28 12.92 -12.97 1.41
C LEU A 28 14.17 -12.62 0.60
N CYS A 29 13.99 -12.03 -0.58
CA CYS A 29 15.05 -11.54 -1.44
C CYS A 29 14.60 -10.32 -2.24
N TRP A 30 15.55 -9.43 -2.53
CA TRP A 30 15.31 -8.26 -3.37
C TRP A 30 15.92 -8.50 -4.76
N ASP A 31 15.08 -8.56 -5.78
CA ASP A 31 15.50 -8.77 -7.17
C ASP A 31 15.32 -7.50 -8.01
N ASN A 32 15.84 -7.50 -9.24
CA ASN A 32 15.73 -6.35 -10.13
C ASN A 32 14.27 -5.98 -10.50
N ARG A 33 13.35 -6.94 -10.44
CA ARG A 33 11.93 -6.69 -10.75
C ARG A 33 11.28 -5.88 -9.63
N LEU A 34 11.59 -6.21 -8.37
CA LEU A 34 11.16 -5.44 -7.21
C LEU A 34 11.69 -4.00 -7.26
N THR A 35 12.94 -3.79 -7.66
CA THR A 35 13.49 -2.43 -7.85
C THR A 35 12.67 -1.62 -8.86
N GLN A 36 12.39 -2.19 -10.04
CA GLN A 36 11.62 -1.49 -11.08
C GLN A 36 10.19 -1.17 -10.61
N ILE A 37 9.54 -2.10 -9.92
CA ILE A 37 8.18 -1.88 -9.40
C ILE A 37 8.21 -0.85 -8.26
N ASP A 38 9.21 -0.88 -7.38
CA ASP A 38 9.36 0.09 -6.29
C ASP A 38 9.55 1.52 -6.81
N GLU A 39 10.31 1.70 -7.90
CA GLU A 39 10.43 2.99 -8.58
C GLU A 39 9.06 3.50 -9.07
N VAL A 40 8.30 2.66 -9.78
CA VAL A 40 6.95 3.02 -10.26
C VAL A 40 6.00 3.31 -9.09
N VAL A 41 6.05 2.51 -8.02
CA VAL A 41 5.22 2.72 -6.83
C VAL A 41 5.56 4.05 -6.15
N LYS A 42 6.85 4.42 -6.08
CA LYS A 42 7.29 5.71 -5.52
C LYS A 42 6.79 6.88 -6.38
N GLU A 43 6.89 6.77 -7.70
CA GLU A 43 6.37 7.78 -8.62
C GLU A 43 4.86 7.96 -8.43
N VAL A 44 4.09 6.86 -8.42
CA VAL A 44 2.64 6.90 -8.21
C VAL A 44 2.29 7.49 -6.84
N LYS A 45 3.01 7.14 -5.78
CA LYS A 45 2.78 7.70 -4.44
C LYS A 45 3.07 9.21 -4.35
N GLN A 46 3.89 9.75 -5.24
CA GLN A 46 4.20 11.18 -5.32
C GLN A 46 3.25 11.94 -6.27
N SER A 47 2.36 11.24 -6.98
CA SER A 47 1.48 11.87 -7.95
C SER A 47 0.32 12.62 -7.27
N GLU A 48 -0.16 13.67 -7.94
CA GLU A 48 -1.33 14.43 -7.49
C GLU A 48 -2.57 13.54 -7.37
N GLU A 49 -2.68 12.50 -8.21
CA GLU A 49 -3.80 11.55 -8.18
C GLU A 49 -3.82 10.75 -6.86
N TRP A 50 -2.66 10.34 -6.37
CA TRP A 50 -2.55 9.62 -5.10
C TRP A 50 -2.91 10.50 -3.91
N GLU A 51 -2.41 11.74 -3.89
CA GLU A 51 -2.75 12.73 -2.88
C GLU A 51 -4.25 13.07 -2.89
N ALA A 52 -4.85 13.22 -4.08
CA ALA A 52 -6.29 13.44 -4.22
C ALA A 52 -7.12 12.28 -3.64
N VAL A 53 -6.68 11.03 -3.84
CA VAL A 53 -7.32 9.86 -3.23
C VAL A 53 -7.21 9.89 -1.71
N GLN A 54 -6.05 10.23 -1.14
CA GLN A 54 -5.89 10.35 0.31
C GLN A 54 -6.79 11.44 0.90
N MET A 55 -6.82 12.62 0.28
CA MET A 55 -7.68 13.73 0.71
C MET A 55 -9.17 13.39 0.61
N SER A 56 -9.57 12.65 -0.42
CA SER A 56 -10.95 12.16 -0.58
C SER A 56 -11.34 11.22 0.57
N ILE A 57 -10.50 10.24 0.90
CA ILE A 57 -10.73 9.32 2.01
C ILE A 57 -10.81 10.06 3.35
N LEU A 58 -9.91 11.00 3.60
CA LEU A 58 -9.91 11.82 4.82
C LEU A 58 -11.21 12.61 4.94
N SER A 59 -11.63 13.27 3.85
CA SER A 59 -12.85 14.06 3.81
C SER A 59 -14.09 13.20 4.13
N ILE A 60 -14.20 12.01 3.54
CA ILE A 60 -15.28 11.05 3.83
C ILE A 60 -15.24 10.60 5.30
N GLY A 61 -14.05 10.34 5.83
CA GLY A 61 -13.86 9.94 7.22
C GLY A 61 -14.34 11.01 8.20
N MET A 62 -13.98 12.26 7.95
CA MET A 62 -14.43 13.40 8.75
C MET A 62 -15.95 13.59 8.69
N GLU A 63 -16.55 13.55 7.50
CA GLU A 63 -18.00 13.68 7.33
C GLU A 63 -18.76 12.59 8.11
N ARG A 64 -18.31 11.34 8.00
CA ARG A 64 -18.89 10.22 8.77
C ARG A 64 -18.73 10.42 10.27
N GLY A 65 -17.55 10.85 10.71
CA GLY A 65 -17.26 11.12 12.12
C GLY A 65 -18.17 12.20 12.71
N GLN A 66 -18.39 13.29 11.97
CA GLN A 66 -19.30 14.36 12.38
C GLN A 66 -20.74 13.85 12.53
N LYS A 67 -21.27 13.13 11.53
CA LYS A 67 -22.63 12.57 11.60
C LYS A 67 -22.83 11.62 12.79
N ILE A 68 -21.83 10.80 13.09
CA ILE A 68 -21.86 9.92 14.27
C ILE A 68 -21.85 10.75 15.56
N GLY A 69 -21.02 11.79 15.64
CA GLY A 69 -20.96 12.69 16.79
C GLY A 69 -22.29 13.41 17.04
N GLU A 70 -22.93 13.93 15.99
CA GLU A 70 -24.25 14.57 16.06
C GLU A 70 -25.36 13.61 16.49
N ALA A 71 -25.27 12.33 16.10
CA ALA A 71 -26.27 11.31 16.48
C ALA A 71 -26.13 10.81 17.93
N LEU A 72 -24.96 10.99 18.55
CA LEU A 72 -24.64 10.52 19.90
C LEU A 72 -24.73 11.61 20.98
N GLY A 73 -24.79 12.89 20.59
CA GLY A 73 -24.97 14.05 21.47
C GLY A 73 -26.42 14.52 21.53
#